data_AF-A0A1I2K0E1-F1
#
_entry.id   AF-A0A1I2K0E1-F1
#
_cell.length_a   1.000
_cell.length_b   1.000
_cell.length_c   1.000
_cell.angle_alpha   90.00
_cell.angle_beta   90.00
_cell.angle_gamma   90.00
#
_symmetry.space_group_name_H-M   'P 1'
#
loop_
_entity.id
_entity.type
_entity.pdbx_description
1 polymer ?
#
loop_
_entity_poly.entity_id
_entity_poly.type
_entity_poly.pdbx_seq_one_letter_code
_entity_poly.pdbx_strand_id
1 'polypeptide(L)'
;MRLFFIKYFVLLCLFCSFLSCKNEENEPAEASKENIQKTEKSYHEKYLEEIAEIKERDSVSTSGMLKIEGGEYMMGGNSQQARRDEFPQHKEKIETIWVDETEVTNAEFGEFVEETGYVTTAERSFEINGKTFPPGAMVFDAENPQAWWKFKEGANWKHPQGPESSIEDKENHPVVQVSWYDAMAYAKWAGKRLPTEAEFEYLARGGKENQIYHWGNDFEKATAFVNFHQGDFPVSNEIKDSFEKTAPVKSFPPNSFGLYEISGNAWEWVLDTYYPNAYSKLEQRTDGYFKEYFNPQQQKVIRGGSFLCSESYCTGYRNAARMSSTPESGLEHLGFRCVKDVE
;
A
#
# COMPACT_ATOMS: atom_id res chain seq x y z
N MET A 1 -30.51 17.43 40.15
CA MET A 1 -31.37 17.63 41.34
C MET A 1 -32.50 16.62 41.26
N ARG A 2 -32.95 16.04 42.40
CA ARG A 2 -33.52 14.67 42.51
C ARG A 2 -32.40 13.61 42.29
N LEU A 3 -31.99 12.71 43.21
CA LEU A 3 -32.64 11.99 44.34
C LEU A 3 -33.71 10.98 43.85
N PHE A 4 -33.81 9.72 44.29
CA PHE A 4 -33.04 8.82 45.19
C PHE A 4 -33.61 7.36 45.00
N PHE A 5 -33.17 6.22 45.59
CA PHE A 5 -32.19 5.83 46.63
C PHE A 5 -31.96 4.27 46.59
N ILE A 6 -30.87 3.76 47.21
CA ILE A 6 -30.76 2.44 47.94
C ILE A 6 -30.91 1.09 47.15
N LYS A 7 -30.38 -0.08 47.58
CA LYS A 7 -29.08 -0.51 48.19
C LYS A 7 -29.05 -2.06 48.34
N TYR A 8 -27.86 -2.69 48.16
CA TYR A 8 -27.46 -4.06 48.56
C TYR A 8 -28.24 -5.32 48.10
N PHE A 9 -27.49 -6.32 47.61
CA PHE A 9 -27.30 -7.58 48.37
C PHE A 9 -25.92 -8.22 48.07
N VAL A 10 -25.50 -9.21 48.88
CA VAL A 10 -24.19 -9.89 48.80
C VAL A 10 -24.36 -11.40 49.01
N LEU A 11 -23.69 -12.23 48.20
CA LEU A 11 -23.39 -13.65 48.47
C LEU A 11 -22.14 -14.03 47.64
N LEU A 12 -20.93 -14.08 48.21
CA LEU A 12 -20.34 -15.18 48.98
C LEU A 12 -20.01 -16.43 48.11
N CYS A 13 -18.78 -16.49 47.61
CA CYS A 13 -18.22 -17.68 46.98
C CYS A 13 -17.65 -18.64 48.04
N LEU A 14 -17.84 -19.95 47.87
CA LEU A 14 -17.28 -20.99 48.74
C LEU A 14 -16.29 -21.87 47.96
N PHE A 15 -15.08 -21.99 48.51
CA PHE A 15 -14.05 -22.92 48.05
C PHE A 15 -14.34 -24.31 48.62
N CYS A 16 -14.29 -25.36 47.78
CA CYS A 16 -14.26 -26.75 48.27
C CYS A 16 -13.55 -27.65 47.25
N SER A 17 -12.31 -28.01 47.55
CA SER A 17 -11.48 -28.92 46.75
C SER A 17 -11.67 -30.37 47.20
N PHE A 18 -11.93 -31.30 46.27
CA PHE A 18 -11.86 -32.73 46.53
C PHE A 18 -10.98 -33.44 45.50
N LEU A 19 -9.87 -33.99 45.99
CA LEU A 19 -9.08 -35.02 45.31
C LEU A 19 -9.83 -36.36 45.40
N SER A 20 -9.81 -37.14 44.32
CA SER A 20 -10.20 -38.56 44.37
C SER A 20 -9.41 -39.31 43.30
N CYS A 21 -8.62 -40.29 43.72
CA CYS A 21 -7.77 -41.09 42.82
C CYS A 21 -8.48 -42.41 42.47
N LYS A 22 -8.44 -42.81 41.20
CA LYS A 22 -8.65 -44.19 40.77
C LYS A 22 -7.74 -44.54 39.59
N ASN A 23 -6.80 -45.44 39.85
CA ASN A 23 -6.28 -46.40 38.89
C ASN A 23 -7.39 -47.46 38.64
N GLU A 24 -7.39 -48.32 37.62
CA GLU A 24 -6.51 -48.52 36.45
C GLU A 24 -7.32 -49.35 35.43
N GLU A 25 -7.10 -49.18 34.13
CA GLU A 25 -7.08 -50.27 33.13
C GLU A 25 -6.63 -49.70 31.77
N ASN A 26 -5.91 -50.50 30.98
CA ASN A 26 -5.29 -50.07 29.72
C ASN A 26 -6.09 -50.58 28.51
N GLU A 27 -6.70 -49.68 27.74
CA GLU A 27 -7.05 -49.96 26.34
C GLU A 27 -5.82 -49.74 25.44
N PRO A 28 -5.63 -50.54 24.38
CA PRO A 28 -4.48 -50.40 23.49
C PRO A 28 -4.58 -49.09 22.70
N ALA A 29 -3.48 -48.34 22.65
CA ALA A 29 -3.42 -47.12 21.87
C ALA A 29 -3.59 -47.43 20.36
N GLU A 30 -4.75 -47.11 19.80
CA GLU A 30 -4.87 -46.94 18.36
C GLU A 30 -3.89 -45.84 17.94
N ALA A 31 -2.96 -46.18 17.06
CA ALA A 31 -2.07 -45.20 16.47
C ALA A 31 -2.91 -44.23 15.62
N SER A 32 -3.25 -43.07 16.21
CA SER A 32 -3.96 -42.00 15.50
C SER A 32 -3.15 -41.63 14.28
N LYS A 33 -3.65 -42.01 13.10
CA LYS A 33 -3.07 -41.60 11.82
C LYS A 33 -3.03 -40.09 11.85
N GLU A 34 -1.82 -39.52 11.94
CA GLU A 34 -1.64 -38.09 11.81
C GLU A 34 -2.26 -37.70 10.47
N ASN A 35 -3.38 -37.00 10.54
CA ASN A 35 -4.02 -36.47 9.37
C ASN A 35 -3.13 -35.34 8.90
N ILE A 36 -2.15 -35.66 8.04
CA ILE A 36 -1.31 -34.69 7.33
C ILE A 36 -2.21 -34.01 6.30
N GLN A 37 -3.12 -33.21 6.84
CA GLN A 37 -3.97 -32.27 6.15
C GLN A 37 -3.00 -31.26 5.53
N LYS A 38 -2.65 -31.48 4.26
CA LYS A 38 -1.87 -30.52 3.48
C LYS A 38 -2.55 -29.16 3.62
N THR A 39 -1.94 -28.28 4.41
CA THR A 39 -2.33 -26.88 4.51
C THR A 39 -2.14 -26.30 3.11
N GLU A 40 -3.24 -26.00 2.44
CA GLU A 40 -3.16 -25.40 1.12
C GLU A 40 -2.53 -24.02 1.27
N LYS A 41 -1.50 -23.73 0.46
CA LYS A 41 -0.82 -22.44 0.48
C LYS A 41 -1.82 -21.32 0.22
N SER A 42 -1.75 -20.27 1.03
CA SER A 42 -2.47 -19.02 0.79
C SER A 42 -2.09 -18.40 -0.55
N TYR A 43 -2.92 -17.48 -1.06
CA TYR A 43 -2.55 -16.69 -2.24
C TYR A 43 -1.25 -15.91 -2.01
N HIS A 44 -1.00 -15.43 -0.79
CA HIS A 44 0.21 -14.71 -0.42
C HIS A 44 1.47 -15.57 -0.59
N GLU A 45 1.47 -16.79 -0.05
CA GLU A 45 2.58 -17.74 -0.23
C GLU A 45 2.76 -18.12 -1.70
N LYS A 46 1.66 -18.38 -2.44
CA LYS A 46 1.69 -18.70 -3.87
C LYS A 46 2.35 -17.58 -4.70
N TYR A 47 1.98 -16.32 -4.49
CA TYR A 47 2.57 -15.19 -5.21
C TYR A 47 4.02 -14.89 -4.77
N LEU A 48 4.36 -15.02 -3.49
CA LEU A 48 5.75 -14.84 -3.03
C LEU A 48 6.69 -15.91 -3.60
N GLU A 49 6.23 -17.15 -3.76
CA GLU A 49 7.00 -18.21 -4.44
C GLU A 49 7.18 -17.94 -5.93
N GLU A 50 6.17 -17.43 -6.62
CA GLU A 50 6.29 -17.01 -8.02
C GLU A 50 7.29 -15.84 -8.19
N ILE A 51 7.23 -14.84 -7.31
CA ILE A 51 8.20 -13.73 -7.28
C ILE A 51 9.61 -14.25 -6.94
N ALA A 52 9.74 -15.31 -6.13
CA ALA A 52 11.04 -15.92 -5.82
C ALA A 52 11.73 -16.53 -7.05
N GLU A 53 10.98 -17.00 -8.04
CA GLU A 53 11.52 -17.57 -9.30
C GLU A 53 11.81 -16.53 -10.40
N ILE A 54 11.27 -15.30 -10.30
CA ILE A 54 11.58 -14.21 -11.24
C ILE A 54 13.08 -13.90 -11.24
N LYS A 55 13.68 -13.73 -12.41
CA LYS A 55 15.09 -13.34 -12.57
C LYS A 55 15.21 -11.83 -12.72
N GLU A 56 16.27 -11.28 -12.12
CA GLU A 56 16.72 -9.90 -12.36
C GLU A 56 17.28 -9.81 -13.80
N ARG A 57 17.06 -8.70 -14.51
CA ARG A 57 17.58 -8.51 -15.88
C ARG A 57 19.10 -8.31 -15.82
N ASP A 58 19.84 -8.90 -16.76
CA ASP A 58 21.31 -8.99 -16.74
C ASP A 58 22.03 -7.63 -16.60
N SER A 59 21.36 -6.54 -16.99
CA SER A 59 21.83 -5.16 -16.84
C SER A 59 21.00 -4.36 -15.83
N VAL A 60 21.09 -4.71 -14.54
CA VAL A 60 20.58 -3.89 -13.44
C VAL A 60 21.16 -2.48 -13.54
N SER A 61 20.30 -1.46 -13.56
CA SER A 61 20.66 -0.09 -13.93
C SER A 61 20.03 0.93 -13.01
N THR A 62 20.81 1.94 -12.61
CA THR A 62 20.34 3.13 -11.88
C THR A 62 20.03 4.30 -12.82
N SER A 63 19.87 4.04 -14.13
CA SER A 63 19.28 5.01 -15.06
C SER A 63 17.85 5.34 -14.63
N GLY A 64 17.47 6.61 -14.69
CA GLY A 64 16.19 7.08 -14.13
C GLY A 64 16.13 7.11 -12.60
N MET A 65 17.23 6.81 -11.89
CA MET A 65 17.30 6.87 -10.43
C MET A 65 18.20 8.00 -9.94
N LEU A 66 17.77 8.66 -8.86
CA LEU A 66 18.56 9.64 -8.12
C LEU A 66 19.20 8.97 -6.89
N LYS A 67 20.49 9.23 -6.63
CA LYS A 67 21.16 8.80 -5.40
C LYS A 67 20.90 9.84 -4.31
N ILE A 68 20.05 9.50 -3.36
CA ILE A 68 19.68 10.37 -2.24
C ILE A 68 20.58 10.03 -1.05
N GLU A 69 21.20 11.04 -0.44
CA GLU A 69 21.99 10.86 0.80
C GLU A 69 21.07 10.45 1.95
N GLY A 70 21.50 9.46 2.73
CA GLY A 70 20.78 9.02 3.91
C GLY A 70 20.80 10.04 5.04
N GLY A 71 19.88 9.91 5.98
CA GLY A 71 19.79 10.82 7.11
C GLY A 71 18.81 10.36 8.18
N GLU A 72 18.75 11.12 9.26
CA GLU A 72 17.76 10.94 10.32
C GLU A 72 16.62 11.95 10.16
N TYR A 73 15.38 11.54 10.44
CA TYR A 73 14.22 12.45 10.39
C TYR A 73 13.13 12.03 11.38
N MET A 74 12.12 12.89 11.56
CA MET A 74 10.97 12.64 12.41
C MET A 74 9.75 12.20 11.59
N MET A 75 9.59 10.88 11.44
CA MET A 75 8.48 10.21 10.75
C MET A 75 7.15 10.39 11.46
N GLY A 76 6.08 10.58 10.70
CA GLY A 76 4.71 10.69 11.16
C GLY A 76 4.16 12.12 11.22
N GLY A 77 2.90 12.20 11.63
CA GLY A 77 2.14 13.44 11.71
C GLY A 77 2.56 14.34 12.86
N ASN A 78 2.55 15.64 12.61
CA ASN A 78 2.80 16.69 13.61
C ASN A 78 1.84 17.90 13.50
N SER A 79 0.82 17.80 12.63
CA SER A 79 -0.15 18.87 12.36
C SER A 79 -1.58 18.45 12.73
N GLN A 80 -2.50 19.40 12.77
CA GLN A 80 -3.92 19.14 13.07
C GLN A 80 -4.65 18.37 11.94
N GLN A 81 -4.04 18.26 10.74
CA GLN A 81 -4.56 17.43 9.65
C GLN A 81 -4.19 15.94 9.79
N ALA A 82 -3.28 15.59 10.71
CA ALA A 82 -2.79 14.23 10.84
C ALA A 82 -3.81 13.29 11.49
N ARG A 83 -3.97 12.09 10.92
CA ARG A 83 -4.89 11.06 11.44
C ARG A 83 -4.24 10.24 12.55
N ARG A 84 -5.07 9.54 13.33
CA ARG A 84 -4.65 8.82 14.55
C ARG A 84 -3.57 7.76 14.30
N ASP A 85 -3.62 7.11 13.14
CA ASP A 85 -2.70 6.07 12.66
C ASP A 85 -1.36 6.62 12.14
N GLU A 86 -1.29 7.94 11.93
CA GLU A 86 -0.08 8.70 11.53
C GLU A 86 0.72 9.18 12.76
N PHE A 87 0.28 8.86 13.98
CA PHE A 87 0.92 9.19 15.27
C PHE A 87 1.38 7.91 16.01
N PRO A 88 2.37 8.01 16.93
CA PRO A 88 3.16 9.19 17.28
C PRO A 88 4.19 9.56 16.22
N GLN A 89 4.64 10.82 16.24
CA GLN A 89 5.85 11.19 15.52
C GLN A 89 7.07 10.56 16.20
N HIS A 90 7.96 9.93 15.44
CA HIS A 90 9.07 9.14 15.94
C HIS A 90 10.32 9.31 15.06
N LYS A 91 11.50 8.95 15.59
CA LYS A 91 12.77 9.14 14.90
C LYS A 91 13.11 7.92 14.05
N GLU A 92 13.38 8.15 12.78
CA GLU A 92 13.88 7.15 11.82
C GLU A 92 15.29 7.50 11.34
N LYS A 93 15.99 6.49 10.82
CA LYS A 93 17.26 6.66 10.09
C LYS A 93 17.18 5.89 8.78
N ILE A 94 17.39 6.60 7.67
CA ILE A 94 17.43 6.07 6.31
C ILE A 94 18.89 6.07 5.85
N GLU A 95 19.35 5.00 5.20
CA GLU A 95 20.69 4.96 4.59
C GLU A 95 20.69 5.62 3.20
N THR A 96 21.87 5.90 2.65
CA THR A 96 22.01 6.44 1.29
C THR A 96 21.49 5.42 0.27
N ILE A 97 20.58 5.84 -0.60
CA ILE A 97 19.75 4.95 -1.42
C ILE A 97 19.54 5.51 -2.83
N TRP A 98 19.39 4.63 -3.83
CA TRP A 98 18.93 5.01 -5.17
C TRP A 98 17.41 4.95 -5.23
N VAL A 99 16.78 5.94 -5.84
CA VAL A 99 15.31 6.10 -5.89
C VAL A 99 14.87 6.43 -7.30
N ASP A 100 13.85 5.75 -7.82
CA ASP A 100 13.24 6.11 -9.09
C ASP A 100 12.74 7.57 -9.06
N GLU A 101 13.17 8.36 -10.04
CA GLU A 101 12.88 9.79 -10.15
C GLU A 101 11.37 10.07 -10.26
N THR A 102 10.62 9.10 -10.78
CA THR A 102 9.17 9.12 -11.05
C THR A 102 8.48 7.88 -10.46
N GLU A 103 7.16 7.82 -10.56
CA GLU A 103 6.43 6.55 -10.58
C GLU A 103 6.91 5.67 -11.75
N VAL A 104 6.76 4.34 -11.67
CA VAL A 104 7.01 3.42 -12.80
C VAL A 104 5.96 3.63 -13.88
N THR A 105 6.40 3.81 -15.12
CA THR A 105 5.53 4.12 -16.26
C THR A 105 4.91 2.89 -16.95
N ASN A 106 3.86 3.10 -17.74
CA ASN A 106 3.28 2.05 -18.59
C ASN A 106 4.29 1.47 -19.60
N ALA A 107 5.22 2.30 -20.10
CA ALA A 107 6.28 1.84 -21.00
C ALA A 107 7.25 0.88 -20.30
N GLU A 108 7.76 1.26 -19.12
CA GLU A 108 8.70 0.43 -18.35
C GLU A 108 8.05 -0.88 -17.88
N PHE A 109 6.80 -0.83 -17.40
CA PHE A 109 6.05 -2.03 -17.06
C PHE A 109 5.73 -2.90 -18.30
N GLY A 110 5.64 -2.28 -19.47
CA GLY A 110 5.59 -2.95 -20.76
C GLY A 110 6.85 -3.75 -21.07
N GLU A 111 8.05 -3.17 -20.89
CA GLU A 111 9.33 -3.92 -21.03
C GLU A 111 9.37 -5.15 -20.12
N PHE A 112 8.97 -4.99 -18.85
CA PHE A 112 8.90 -6.09 -17.88
C PHE A 112 8.00 -7.23 -18.37
N VAL A 113 6.79 -6.91 -18.84
CA VAL A 113 5.84 -7.92 -19.33
C VAL A 113 6.30 -8.55 -20.65
N GLU A 114 6.99 -7.82 -21.53
CA GLU A 114 7.55 -8.37 -22.77
C GLU A 114 8.75 -9.29 -22.52
N GLU A 115 9.71 -8.90 -21.66
CA GLU A 115 10.89 -9.72 -21.36
C GLU A 115 10.56 -11.00 -20.56
N THR A 116 9.57 -10.93 -19.68
CA THR A 116 9.28 -12.04 -18.73
C THR A 116 8.04 -12.87 -19.09
N GLY A 117 7.13 -12.34 -19.91
CA GLY A 117 5.82 -12.94 -20.14
C GLY A 117 4.89 -12.87 -18.91
N TYR A 118 5.15 -11.96 -17.96
CA TYR A 118 4.38 -11.84 -16.73
C TYR A 118 2.91 -11.46 -16.98
N VAL A 119 2.02 -12.03 -16.16
CA VAL A 119 0.57 -11.83 -16.20
C VAL A 119 0.15 -11.26 -14.85
N THR A 120 -0.42 -10.06 -14.79
CA THR A 120 -0.69 -9.43 -13.48
C THR A 120 -1.80 -10.14 -12.68
N THR A 121 -1.95 -9.84 -11.39
CA THR A 121 -3.07 -10.41 -10.60
C THR A 121 -4.44 -10.08 -11.20
N ALA A 122 -4.59 -8.87 -11.76
CA ALA A 122 -5.77 -8.41 -12.48
C ALA A 122 -6.03 -9.18 -13.78
N GLU A 123 -4.99 -9.73 -14.42
CA GLU A 123 -5.11 -10.56 -15.63
C GLU A 123 -5.41 -12.05 -15.31
N ARG A 124 -5.56 -12.42 -14.03
CA ARG A 124 -5.82 -13.81 -13.57
C ARG A 124 -7.24 -13.98 -13.00
N SER A 125 -7.82 -15.15 -13.21
CA SER A 125 -9.03 -15.59 -12.47
C SER A 125 -8.66 -15.93 -11.02
N PHE A 126 -9.53 -15.60 -10.07
CA PHE A 126 -9.33 -15.85 -8.64
C PHE A 126 -10.59 -16.44 -7.99
N GLU A 127 -10.45 -17.08 -6.82
CA GLU A 127 -11.56 -17.64 -6.06
C GLU A 127 -11.70 -17.01 -4.67
N ILE A 128 -12.92 -16.62 -4.29
CA ILE A 128 -13.30 -16.20 -2.94
C ILE A 128 -14.47 -17.06 -2.48
N ASN A 129 -14.32 -17.75 -1.34
CA ASN A 129 -15.36 -18.54 -0.68
C ASN A 129 -16.06 -19.58 -1.60
N GLY A 130 -15.31 -20.33 -2.41
CA GLY A 130 -15.89 -21.33 -3.32
C GLY A 130 -16.52 -20.75 -4.61
N LYS A 131 -16.38 -19.44 -4.84
CA LYS A 131 -16.82 -18.77 -6.07
C LYS A 131 -15.62 -18.23 -6.84
N THR A 132 -15.45 -18.72 -8.07
CA THR A 132 -14.51 -18.15 -9.05
C THR A 132 -15.02 -16.82 -9.61
N PHE A 133 -14.10 -15.90 -9.85
CA PHE A 133 -14.29 -14.62 -10.52
C PHE A 133 -13.37 -14.57 -11.76
N PRO A 134 -13.81 -13.93 -12.85
CA PRO A 134 -12.98 -13.74 -14.05
C PRO A 134 -11.84 -12.73 -13.78
N PRO A 135 -10.86 -12.61 -14.70
CA PRO A 135 -9.89 -11.51 -14.67
C PRO A 135 -10.58 -10.15 -14.63
N GLY A 136 -9.99 -9.21 -13.87
CA GLY A 136 -10.51 -7.87 -13.66
C GLY A 136 -9.94 -7.24 -12.40
N ALA A 137 -10.25 -5.96 -12.21
CA ALA A 137 -9.74 -5.15 -11.11
C ALA A 137 -10.78 -4.15 -10.61
N MET A 138 -10.41 -3.33 -9.63
CA MET A 138 -11.32 -2.37 -9.01
C MET A 138 -11.24 -1.01 -9.71
N VAL A 139 -12.39 -0.54 -10.21
CA VAL A 139 -12.55 0.73 -10.92
C VAL A 139 -13.44 1.66 -10.09
N PHE A 140 -13.21 2.97 -10.17
CA PHE A 140 -13.96 3.97 -9.43
C PHE A 140 -15.35 4.20 -10.05
N ASP A 141 -16.39 4.19 -9.22
CA ASP A 141 -17.78 4.38 -9.60
C ASP A 141 -18.38 5.53 -8.77
N ALA A 142 -18.33 6.74 -9.36
CA ALA A 142 -18.89 7.95 -8.78
C ALA A 142 -20.43 7.91 -8.64
N GLU A 143 -21.12 7.09 -9.45
CA GLU A 143 -22.58 6.94 -9.39
C GLU A 143 -23.03 6.11 -8.17
N ASN A 144 -22.11 5.38 -7.53
CA ASN A 144 -22.36 4.56 -6.35
C ASN A 144 -21.67 5.11 -5.09
N PRO A 145 -22.10 6.25 -4.53
CA PRO A 145 -21.45 6.90 -3.38
C PRO A 145 -21.47 6.10 -2.07
N GLN A 146 -22.08 4.90 -2.04
CA GLN A 146 -22.05 3.97 -0.91
C GLN A 146 -20.96 2.88 -1.05
N ALA A 147 -20.48 2.62 -2.26
CA ALA A 147 -19.40 1.67 -2.54
C ALA A 147 -18.68 2.05 -3.84
N TRP A 148 -17.75 3.00 -3.73
CA TRP A 148 -17.08 3.64 -4.87
C TRP A 148 -16.17 2.71 -5.67
N TRP A 149 -15.82 1.56 -5.13
CA TRP A 149 -14.94 0.59 -5.79
C TRP A 149 -15.77 -0.57 -6.31
N LYS A 150 -15.77 -0.69 -7.64
CA LYS A 150 -16.56 -1.68 -8.38
C LYS A 150 -15.64 -2.62 -9.13
N PHE A 151 -15.86 -3.92 -8.94
CA PHE A 151 -15.15 -4.92 -9.72
C PHE A 151 -15.57 -4.82 -11.20
N LYS A 152 -14.59 -4.65 -12.08
CA LYS A 152 -14.76 -4.53 -13.53
C LYS A 152 -14.00 -5.67 -14.19
N GLU A 153 -14.75 -6.64 -14.71
CA GLU A 153 -14.21 -7.71 -15.56
C GLU A 153 -13.41 -7.12 -16.73
N GLY A 154 -12.20 -7.65 -16.95
CA GLY A 154 -11.25 -7.16 -17.95
C GLY A 154 -10.58 -5.81 -17.65
N ALA A 155 -10.74 -5.23 -16.46
CA ALA A 155 -9.89 -4.11 -16.04
C ALA A 155 -8.51 -4.62 -15.57
N ASN A 156 -7.45 -4.04 -16.13
CA ASN A 156 -6.05 -4.36 -15.83
C ASN A 156 -5.16 -3.17 -16.25
N TRP A 157 -3.84 -3.31 -16.17
CA TRP A 157 -2.91 -2.22 -16.46
C TRP A 157 -2.95 -1.70 -17.91
N LYS A 158 -3.28 -2.54 -18.89
CA LYS A 158 -3.48 -2.17 -20.31
C LYS A 158 -4.83 -1.50 -20.55
N HIS A 159 -5.82 -1.85 -19.72
CA HIS A 159 -7.22 -1.43 -19.82
C HIS A 159 -7.72 -0.89 -18.46
N PRO A 160 -7.25 0.28 -17.98
CA PRO A 160 -7.41 0.67 -16.57
C PRO A 160 -8.85 0.86 -16.07
N GLN A 161 -9.80 1.11 -16.97
CA GLN A 161 -11.24 1.22 -16.67
C GLN A 161 -12.06 0.04 -17.23
N GLY A 162 -11.40 -1.05 -17.64
CA GLY A 162 -12.01 -2.20 -18.32
C GLY A 162 -11.87 -2.17 -19.85
N PRO A 163 -12.40 -3.19 -20.56
CA PRO A 163 -12.00 -3.52 -21.94
C PRO A 163 -12.06 -2.40 -22.98
N GLU A 164 -12.97 -1.44 -22.82
CA GLU A 164 -13.15 -0.31 -23.75
C GLU A 164 -12.14 0.85 -23.52
N SER A 165 -11.22 0.72 -22.55
CA SER A 165 -10.18 1.71 -22.24
C SER A 165 -8.80 1.22 -22.68
N SER A 166 -7.86 2.14 -22.91
CA SER A 166 -6.48 1.82 -23.33
C SER A 166 -5.44 2.72 -22.65
N ILE A 167 -4.18 2.26 -22.69
CA ILE A 167 -2.95 3.03 -22.41
C ILE A 167 -2.29 3.61 -23.68
N GLU A 168 -3.01 3.66 -24.80
CA GLU A 168 -2.59 4.35 -26.03
C GLU A 168 -2.38 5.84 -25.75
N ASP A 169 -1.28 6.41 -26.25
CA ASP A 169 -0.78 7.77 -25.95
C ASP A 169 -0.50 8.02 -24.44
N LYS A 170 -0.33 6.97 -23.62
CA LYS A 170 -0.10 7.04 -22.17
C LYS A 170 1.14 6.26 -21.71
N GLU A 171 2.11 6.07 -22.62
CA GLU A 171 3.38 5.37 -22.37
C GLU A 171 4.10 5.95 -21.14
N ASN A 172 4.07 7.28 -20.99
CA ASN A 172 4.70 8.02 -19.88
C ASN A 172 3.77 8.31 -18.69
N HIS A 173 2.56 7.76 -18.63
CA HIS A 173 1.74 7.81 -17.41
C HIS A 173 2.21 6.71 -16.43
N PRO A 174 1.99 6.86 -15.11
CA PRO A 174 2.23 5.80 -14.16
C PRO A 174 1.40 4.55 -14.49
N VAL A 175 1.97 3.38 -14.28
CA VAL A 175 1.24 2.11 -14.38
C VAL A 175 0.29 1.97 -13.19
N VAL A 176 -0.96 1.63 -13.48
CA VAL A 176 -2.05 1.46 -12.49
C VAL A 176 -2.77 0.13 -12.69
N GLN A 177 -3.73 -0.21 -11.84
CA GLN A 177 -4.31 -1.56 -11.76
C GLN A 177 -3.27 -2.67 -11.49
N VAL A 178 -2.13 -2.30 -10.89
CA VAL A 178 -1.09 -3.20 -10.41
C VAL A 178 -1.24 -3.42 -8.91
N SER A 179 -1.17 -4.68 -8.50
CA SER A 179 -1.19 -5.09 -7.11
C SER A 179 0.20 -5.01 -6.48
N TRP A 180 0.28 -5.23 -5.16
CA TRP A 180 1.56 -5.25 -4.44
C TRP A 180 2.47 -6.38 -4.93
N TYR A 181 1.89 -7.51 -5.35
CA TYR A 181 2.64 -8.62 -5.94
C TYR A 181 3.20 -8.29 -7.31
N ASP A 182 2.44 -7.58 -8.16
CA ASP A 182 2.90 -7.14 -9.49
C ASP A 182 4.04 -6.11 -9.36
N ALA A 183 3.90 -5.18 -8.40
CA ALA A 183 4.91 -4.18 -8.08
C ALA A 183 6.22 -4.82 -7.55
N MET A 184 6.11 -5.82 -6.67
CA MET A 184 7.25 -6.61 -6.19
C MET A 184 7.89 -7.47 -7.29
N ALA A 185 7.09 -8.02 -8.21
CA ALA A 185 7.56 -8.80 -9.36
C ALA A 185 8.39 -7.95 -10.33
N TYR A 186 7.87 -6.78 -10.71
CA TYR A 186 8.59 -5.79 -11.51
C TYR A 186 9.87 -5.34 -10.80
N ALA A 187 9.79 -4.95 -9.53
CA ALA A 187 10.92 -4.39 -8.80
C ALA A 187 12.10 -5.39 -8.77
N LYS A 188 11.81 -6.67 -8.54
CA LYS A 188 12.82 -7.73 -8.59
C LYS A 188 13.41 -7.91 -10.00
N TRP A 189 12.59 -7.98 -11.05
CA TRP A 189 13.10 -8.04 -12.42
C TRP A 189 14.04 -6.86 -12.75
N ALA A 190 13.72 -5.67 -12.27
CA ALA A 190 14.54 -4.48 -12.46
C ALA A 190 15.86 -4.46 -11.66
N GLY A 191 16.10 -5.44 -10.76
CA GLY A 191 17.22 -5.43 -9.81
C GLY A 191 17.07 -4.36 -8.71
N LYS A 192 15.82 -4.09 -8.32
CA LYS A 192 15.39 -3.08 -7.35
C LYS A 192 14.48 -3.72 -6.29
N ARG A 193 13.92 -2.91 -5.40
CA ARG A 193 12.86 -3.28 -4.43
C ARG A 193 11.84 -2.16 -4.29
N LEU A 194 10.70 -2.43 -3.65
CA LEU A 194 9.84 -1.35 -3.18
C LEU A 194 10.51 -0.60 -2.00
N PRO A 195 10.28 0.72 -1.85
CA PRO A 195 10.64 1.42 -0.62
C PRO A 195 9.87 0.86 0.58
N THR A 196 10.45 0.96 1.76
CA THR A 196 9.73 0.86 3.04
C THR A 196 8.88 2.11 3.26
N GLU A 197 7.94 2.05 4.20
CA GLU A 197 7.12 3.20 4.58
C GLU A 197 7.97 4.37 5.12
N ALA A 198 9.07 4.07 5.82
CA ALA A 198 10.00 5.06 6.35
C ALA A 198 10.85 5.72 5.25
N GLU A 199 11.33 4.94 4.29
CA GLU A 199 12.01 5.49 3.11
C GLU A 199 11.06 6.39 2.32
N PHE A 200 9.84 5.94 2.03
CA PHE A 200 8.88 6.75 1.26
C PHE A 200 8.62 8.11 1.90
N GLU A 201 8.35 8.16 3.22
CA GLU A 201 8.07 9.42 3.88
C GLU A 201 9.31 10.34 3.99
N TYR A 202 10.51 9.79 4.19
CA TYR A 202 11.75 10.55 4.11
C TYR A 202 11.93 11.21 2.72
N LEU A 203 11.68 10.42 1.67
CA LEU A 203 11.83 10.83 0.29
C LEU A 203 10.80 11.87 -0.11
N ALA A 204 9.52 11.69 0.24
CA ALA A 204 8.46 12.68 0.05
C ALA A 204 8.79 14.03 0.70
N ARG A 205 9.33 14.01 1.94
CA ARG A 205 9.73 15.21 2.68
C ARG A 205 10.88 15.99 2.06
N GLY A 206 11.66 15.44 1.12
CA GLY A 206 12.70 16.19 0.40
C GLY A 206 13.76 16.84 1.32
N GLY A 207 14.09 16.18 2.45
CA GLY A 207 14.97 16.73 3.47
C GLY A 207 14.41 17.96 4.21
N LYS A 208 13.08 18.13 4.27
CA LYS A 208 12.41 19.21 5.03
C LYS A 208 11.66 18.67 6.24
N GLU A 209 11.94 19.27 7.40
CA GLU A 209 11.15 19.05 8.60
C GLU A 209 9.86 19.88 8.60
N ASN A 210 8.86 19.43 9.37
CA ASN A 210 7.65 20.20 9.69
C ASN A 210 6.81 20.66 8.49
N GLN A 211 6.97 20.01 7.33
CA GLN A 211 6.13 20.20 6.15
C GLN A 211 5.01 19.16 6.04
N ILE A 212 3.81 19.63 5.71
CA ILE A 212 2.60 18.86 5.48
C ILE A 212 2.62 18.26 4.07
N TYR A 213 3.03 19.04 3.06
CA TYR A 213 3.16 18.64 1.65
C TYR A 213 4.61 18.83 1.18
N HIS A 214 5.03 18.20 0.07
CA HIS A 214 6.42 18.36 -0.41
C HIS A 214 6.75 19.76 -0.95
N TRP A 215 5.73 20.57 -1.24
CA TRP A 215 5.85 22.00 -1.59
C TRP A 215 5.74 22.96 -0.39
N GLY A 216 5.51 22.43 0.82
CA GLY A 216 5.40 23.21 2.06
C GLY A 216 4.07 23.04 2.81
N ASN A 217 3.55 24.13 3.35
CA ASN A 217 2.36 24.17 4.22
C ASN A 217 1.24 25.08 3.66
N ASP A 218 1.36 25.48 2.39
CA ASP A 218 0.46 26.41 1.72
C ASP A 218 -0.38 25.64 0.69
N PHE A 219 -1.65 25.39 1.00
CA PHE A 219 -2.53 24.56 0.17
C PHE A 219 -3.10 25.30 -1.04
N GLU A 220 -3.16 26.64 -1.02
CA GLU A 220 -3.61 27.48 -2.16
C GLU A 220 -2.73 27.30 -3.41
N LYS A 221 -1.57 26.64 -3.27
CA LYS A 221 -0.64 26.30 -4.35
C LYS A 221 -0.81 24.88 -4.91
N ALA A 222 -1.65 24.03 -4.33
CA ALA A 222 -1.68 22.60 -4.62
C ALA A 222 -1.81 22.27 -6.12
N THR A 223 -2.68 22.96 -6.85
CA THR A 223 -2.89 22.72 -8.30
C THR A 223 -1.69 23.08 -9.19
N ALA A 224 -0.62 23.65 -8.64
CA ALA A 224 0.66 23.90 -9.31
C ALA A 224 1.77 22.92 -8.90
N PHE A 225 1.49 21.97 -8.00
CA PHE A 225 2.46 21.01 -7.44
C PHE A 225 1.97 19.56 -7.39
N VAL A 226 0.66 19.30 -7.50
CA VAL A 226 0.08 17.96 -7.36
C VAL A 226 -1.16 17.77 -8.25
N ASN A 227 -1.30 16.56 -8.81
CA ASN A 227 -2.51 16.05 -9.45
C ASN A 227 -3.47 15.47 -8.39
N PHE A 228 -4.68 16.03 -8.27
CA PHE A 228 -5.72 15.62 -7.31
C PHE A 228 -7.13 16.02 -7.77
N HIS A 229 -8.17 15.67 -7.02
CA HIS A 229 -9.55 16.06 -7.34
C HIS A 229 -9.88 17.41 -6.69
N GLN A 230 -10.17 18.44 -7.50
CA GLN A 230 -10.68 19.74 -7.03
C GLN A 230 -12.20 19.81 -7.17
N GLY A 231 -12.88 20.62 -6.34
CA GLY A 231 -14.34 20.75 -6.35
C GLY A 231 -15.07 19.73 -5.44
N ASP A 232 -16.36 19.52 -5.72
CA ASP A 232 -17.24 18.70 -4.89
C ASP A 232 -17.09 17.20 -5.22
N PHE A 233 -16.29 16.48 -4.44
CA PHE A 233 -16.07 15.03 -4.59
C PHE A 233 -17.32 14.22 -4.17
N PRO A 234 -17.81 13.23 -4.96
CA PRO A 234 -17.34 12.77 -6.27
C PRO A 234 -18.14 13.35 -7.45
N VAL A 235 -18.90 14.42 -7.22
CA VAL A 235 -19.94 14.94 -8.13
C VAL A 235 -19.33 15.71 -9.31
N SER A 236 -18.23 16.44 -9.11
CA SER A 236 -17.57 17.21 -10.16
C SER A 236 -16.10 17.51 -9.85
N ASN A 237 -15.17 17.01 -10.67
CA ASN A 237 -13.79 17.50 -10.68
C ASN A 237 -13.72 18.83 -11.47
N GLU A 238 -13.04 19.85 -10.93
CA GLU A 238 -12.84 21.14 -11.61
C GLU A 238 -11.64 21.15 -12.57
N ILE A 239 -10.74 20.15 -12.49
CA ILE A 239 -9.61 19.95 -13.42
C ILE A 239 -8.71 21.21 -13.51
N LYS A 240 -8.41 21.81 -12.35
CA LYS A 240 -7.60 23.04 -12.20
C LYS A 240 -6.10 22.78 -12.34
N ASP A 241 -5.67 21.54 -12.20
CA ASP A 241 -4.31 21.04 -12.44
C ASP A 241 -4.10 20.55 -13.89
N SER A 242 -5.15 20.54 -14.71
CA SER A 242 -5.23 20.03 -16.10
C SER A 242 -5.47 18.52 -16.26
N PHE A 243 -5.68 17.73 -15.19
CA PHE A 243 -5.81 16.28 -15.29
C PHE A 243 -7.08 15.73 -14.62
N GLU A 244 -7.91 14.99 -15.37
CA GLU A 244 -9.10 14.30 -14.82
C GLU A 244 -8.71 12.99 -14.10
N LYS A 245 -7.62 12.36 -14.55
CA LYS A 245 -7.08 11.08 -14.06
C LYS A 245 -5.56 11.18 -13.88
N THR A 246 -4.81 10.10 -14.05
CA THR A 246 -3.33 10.18 -14.02
C THR A 246 -2.82 11.17 -15.06
N ALA A 247 -1.78 11.90 -14.67
CA ALA A 247 -0.95 12.73 -15.52
C ALA A 247 0.27 11.92 -16.01
N PRO A 248 0.93 12.33 -17.11
CA PRO A 248 2.28 11.88 -17.40
C PRO A 248 3.21 12.13 -16.21
N VAL A 249 4.19 11.25 -16.00
CA VAL A 249 5.25 11.53 -15.03
C VAL A 249 6.06 12.75 -15.46
N LYS A 250 6.57 13.50 -14.48
CA LYS A 250 7.22 14.81 -14.62
C LYS A 250 6.30 15.93 -15.12
N SER A 251 5.01 15.86 -14.80
CA SER A 251 4.04 16.95 -15.07
C SER A 251 4.15 18.10 -14.07
N PHE A 252 4.53 17.83 -12.83
CA PHE A 252 4.60 18.82 -11.75
C PHE A 252 6.05 19.13 -11.33
N PRO A 253 6.31 20.25 -10.62
CA PRO A 253 7.64 20.54 -10.08
C PRO A 253 8.09 19.45 -9.09
N PRO A 254 9.34 18.95 -9.22
CA PRO A 254 9.84 17.92 -8.30
C PRO A 254 10.03 18.49 -6.89
N ASN A 255 10.12 17.60 -5.90
CA ASN A 255 10.46 17.99 -4.55
C ASN A 255 11.95 18.36 -4.40
N SER A 256 12.37 18.72 -3.18
CA SER A 256 13.75 19.14 -2.90
C SER A 256 14.83 18.06 -3.06
N PHE A 257 14.47 16.81 -3.34
CA PHE A 257 15.39 15.73 -3.74
C PHE A 257 15.40 15.46 -5.26
N GLY A 258 14.57 16.15 -6.05
CA GLY A 258 14.42 15.92 -7.48
C GLY A 258 13.37 14.85 -7.83
N LEU A 259 12.61 14.36 -6.84
CA LEU A 259 11.58 13.35 -7.07
C LEU A 259 10.27 13.99 -7.55
N TYR A 260 9.72 13.44 -8.63
CA TYR A 260 8.48 13.86 -9.27
C TYR A 260 7.29 13.01 -8.82
N GLU A 261 6.11 13.61 -8.79
CA GLU A 261 4.81 13.02 -8.40
C GLU A 261 4.82 12.16 -7.11
N ILE A 262 5.74 12.43 -6.17
CA ILE A 262 5.82 11.78 -4.84
C ILE A 262 4.62 12.14 -3.91
N SER A 263 3.62 12.81 -4.46
CA SER A 263 2.33 13.12 -3.85
C SER A 263 1.29 13.36 -4.96
N GLY A 264 0.08 12.82 -4.77
CA GLY A 264 -0.97 12.77 -5.79
C GLY A 264 -0.62 11.84 -6.95
N ASN A 265 -1.14 12.12 -8.14
CA ASN A 265 -1.05 11.26 -9.33
C ASN A 265 -1.57 9.83 -9.09
N ALA A 266 -0.74 8.82 -8.84
CA ALA A 266 -1.18 7.53 -8.30
C ALA A 266 -0.67 7.31 -6.86
N TRP A 267 -1.46 6.61 -6.05
CA TRP A 267 -0.97 6.05 -4.79
C TRP A 267 0.20 5.12 -5.09
N GLU A 268 1.17 5.03 -4.19
CA GLU A 268 2.36 4.19 -4.37
C GLU A 268 2.39 3.06 -3.34
N TRP A 269 2.55 1.82 -3.80
CA TRP A 269 2.84 0.68 -2.95
C TRP A 269 4.20 0.80 -2.25
N VAL A 270 4.23 0.44 -0.97
CA VAL A 270 5.48 0.29 -0.19
C VAL A 270 5.56 -1.12 0.42
N LEU A 271 6.73 -1.52 0.90
CA LEU A 271 7.04 -2.89 1.34
C LEU A 271 6.25 -3.34 2.60
N ASP A 272 5.93 -2.39 3.48
CA ASP A 272 5.35 -2.61 4.81
C ASP A 272 3.94 -3.21 4.83
N THR A 273 3.72 -4.12 5.78
CA THR A 273 2.39 -4.59 6.16
C THR A 273 1.73 -3.57 7.09
N TYR A 274 0.57 -3.05 6.69
CA TYR A 274 -0.11 -1.97 7.40
C TYR A 274 -0.63 -2.41 8.78
N TYR A 275 -0.41 -1.54 9.76
CA TYR A 275 -0.98 -1.65 11.09
C TYR A 275 -1.33 -0.25 11.67
N PRO A 276 -2.57 -0.03 12.17
CA PRO A 276 -3.02 1.30 12.65
C PRO A 276 -2.30 1.87 13.87
N ASN A 277 -1.41 1.12 14.53
CA ASN A 277 -0.54 1.63 15.61
C ASN A 277 0.93 1.20 15.46
N ALA A 278 1.37 0.92 14.22
CA ALA A 278 2.76 0.59 13.88
C ALA A 278 3.79 1.56 14.50
N TYR A 279 3.51 2.86 14.43
CA TYR A 279 4.38 3.93 14.95
C TYR A 279 4.56 3.89 16.49
N SER A 280 3.70 3.16 17.21
CA SER A 280 3.80 2.92 18.67
C SER A 280 4.43 1.57 19.03
N LYS A 281 5.01 0.86 18.05
CA LYS A 281 5.48 -0.53 18.15
C LYS A 281 6.81 -0.75 17.41
N LEU A 282 7.68 0.24 17.42
CA LEU A 282 8.92 0.25 16.62
C LEU A 282 9.85 -0.94 16.97
N GLU A 283 9.79 -1.40 18.22
CA GLU A 283 10.48 -2.57 18.73
C GLU A 283 9.95 -3.93 18.22
N GLN A 284 8.86 -3.93 17.45
CA GLN A 284 8.26 -5.11 16.80
C GLN A 284 8.58 -5.20 15.30
N ARG A 285 9.45 -4.34 14.78
CA ARG A 285 9.96 -4.41 13.39
C ARG A 285 10.99 -5.53 13.22
N THR A 286 11.10 -6.03 12.00
CA THR A 286 12.09 -7.02 11.54
C THR A 286 12.78 -6.47 10.30
N ASP A 287 14.10 -6.57 10.21
CA ASP A 287 14.87 -6.07 9.06
C ASP A 287 14.64 -4.57 8.74
N GLY A 288 14.19 -3.79 9.74
CA GLY A 288 13.91 -2.36 9.63
C GLY A 288 12.45 -1.97 9.39
N TYR A 289 11.55 -2.94 9.08
CA TYR A 289 10.17 -2.69 8.66
C TYR A 289 9.16 -3.72 9.22
N PHE A 290 7.86 -3.54 8.98
CA PHE A 290 6.82 -4.45 9.47
C PHE A 290 6.48 -5.52 8.42
N LYS A 291 7.34 -6.54 8.32
CA LYS A 291 7.23 -7.61 7.33
C LYS A 291 6.11 -8.62 7.64
N GLU A 292 6.24 -9.36 8.75
CA GLU A 292 5.52 -10.63 9.00
C GLU A 292 4.50 -10.56 10.17
N TYR A 293 3.98 -9.37 10.50
CA TYR A 293 2.96 -9.25 11.55
C TYR A 293 1.61 -9.80 11.09
N PHE A 294 0.94 -10.61 11.93
CA PHE A 294 -0.35 -11.23 11.60
C PHE A 294 -1.48 -10.17 11.51
N ASN A 295 -1.70 -9.67 10.31
CA ASN A 295 -2.92 -9.01 9.85
C ASN A 295 -3.74 -10.07 9.07
N PRO A 296 -4.96 -10.46 9.50
CA PRO A 296 -5.76 -11.48 8.80
C PRO A 296 -6.15 -11.10 7.36
N GLN A 297 -6.07 -9.82 7.00
CA GLN A 297 -6.30 -9.28 5.66
C GLN A 297 -4.98 -8.95 4.93
N GLN A 298 -3.82 -9.19 5.57
CA GLN A 298 -2.45 -8.93 5.09
C GLN A 298 -2.24 -7.59 4.37
N GLN A 299 -3.01 -6.56 4.72
CA GLN A 299 -3.03 -5.29 4.00
C GLN A 299 -1.64 -4.67 3.93
N LYS A 300 -1.28 -4.16 2.75
CA LYS A 300 -0.03 -3.46 2.51
C LYS A 300 -0.24 -1.96 2.53
N VAL A 301 0.78 -1.24 2.99
CA VAL A 301 0.75 0.23 3.06
C VAL A 301 0.78 0.82 1.65
N ILE A 302 0.03 1.90 1.46
CA ILE A 302 0.14 2.80 0.31
C ILE A 302 0.38 4.23 0.78
N ARG A 303 1.20 4.99 0.05
CA ARG A 303 1.60 6.38 0.35
C ARG A 303 1.39 7.29 -0.86
N GLY A 304 1.51 8.60 -0.69
CA GLY A 304 1.46 9.59 -1.78
C GLY A 304 0.09 10.21 -2.07
N GLY A 305 -1.02 9.49 -1.93
CA GLY A 305 -2.32 10.00 -2.45
C GLY A 305 -2.45 9.78 -3.96
N SER A 306 -3.48 10.32 -4.61
CA SER A 306 -3.72 10.14 -6.05
C SER A 306 -4.60 11.24 -6.64
N PHE A 307 -4.87 11.18 -7.96
CA PHE A 307 -5.83 12.03 -8.67
C PHE A 307 -7.27 11.99 -8.09
N LEU A 308 -7.63 10.97 -7.30
CA LEU A 308 -8.92 10.90 -6.58
C LEU A 308 -8.88 11.49 -5.16
N CYS A 309 -7.74 11.98 -4.68
CA CYS A 309 -7.65 12.62 -3.37
C CYS A 309 -8.27 14.02 -3.38
N SER A 310 -8.98 14.41 -2.32
CA SER A 310 -9.68 15.69 -2.18
C SER A 310 -9.65 16.18 -0.74
N GLU A 311 -9.77 17.50 -0.51
CA GLU A 311 -9.87 18.02 0.87
C GLU A 311 -11.14 17.55 1.61
N SER A 312 -12.24 17.33 0.88
CA SER A 312 -13.52 16.93 1.48
C SER A 312 -13.57 15.47 1.94
N TYR A 313 -12.64 14.62 1.48
CA TYR A 313 -12.65 13.19 1.82
C TYR A 313 -11.28 12.55 2.11
N CYS A 314 -10.28 12.77 1.25
CA CYS A 314 -8.99 12.06 1.35
C CYS A 314 -7.82 12.98 1.03
N THR A 315 -7.17 13.51 2.07
CA THR A 315 -5.93 14.29 1.98
C THR A 315 -4.70 13.36 1.92
N GLY A 316 -4.67 12.45 0.95
CA GLY A 316 -3.59 11.46 0.77
C GLY A 316 -2.25 12.06 0.35
N TYR A 317 -2.26 13.21 -0.32
CA TYR A 317 -1.09 14.00 -0.78
C TYR A 317 -0.31 14.72 0.33
N ARG A 318 -0.48 14.33 1.60
CA ARG A 318 0.33 14.84 2.71
C ARG A 318 1.50 13.89 2.94
N ASN A 319 2.70 14.42 3.20
CA ASN A 319 3.92 13.66 3.48
C ASN A 319 3.67 12.51 4.49
N ALA A 320 2.97 12.82 5.59
CA ALA A 320 2.67 11.88 6.68
C ALA A 320 1.42 10.99 6.46
N ALA A 321 0.70 11.14 5.35
CA ALA A 321 -0.50 10.35 5.09
C ALA A 321 -0.15 8.93 4.64
N ARG A 322 -0.76 7.95 5.32
CA ARG A 322 -0.67 6.52 5.03
C ARG A 322 -2.05 5.91 4.84
N MET A 323 -2.22 5.05 3.84
CA MET A 323 -3.42 4.23 3.71
C MET A 323 -3.01 2.77 3.49
N SER A 324 -3.98 1.89 3.24
CA SER A 324 -3.69 0.50 2.93
C SER A 324 -4.72 -0.09 1.98
N SER A 325 -4.28 -1.09 1.23
CA SER A 325 -5.11 -1.93 0.36
C SER A 325 -4.74 -3.40 0.59
N THR A 326 -5.56 -4.35 0.15
CA THR A 326 -5.16 -5.76 0.19
C THR A 326 -4.14 -6.03 -0.92
N PRO A 327 -3.09 -6.84 -0.68
CA PRO A 327 -1.92 -6.92 -1.55
C PRO A 327 -2.23 -7.45 -2.96
N GLU A 328 -3.35 -8.15 -3.15
CA GLU A 328 -3.83 -8.65 -4.45
C GLU A 328 -4.65 -7.64 -5.27
N SER A 329 -5.12 -6.54 -4.66
CA SER A 329 -6.04 -5.58 -5.30
C SER A 329 -5.33 -4.60 -6.25
N GLY A 330 -5.58 -4.74 -7.56
CA GLY A 330 -5.39 -3.64 -8.51
C GLY A 330 -6.48 -2.57 -8.34
N LEU A 331 -6.07 -1.29 -8.36
CA LEU A 331 -6.94 -0.11 -8.33
C LEU A 331 -6.50 0.90 -9.41
N GLU A 332 -7.42 1.60 -10.08
CA GLU A 332 -7.09 2.51 -11.21
C GLU A 332 -6.28 3.77 -10.81
N HIS A 333 -6.07 3.98 -9.52
CA HIS A 333 -5.37 5.12 -8.92
C HIS A 333 -4.14 4.71 -8.08
N LEU A 334 -3.62 3.50 -8.28
CA LEU A 334 -2.57 2.89 -7.47
C LEU A 334 -1.52 2.23 -8.39
N GLY A 335 -0.30 2.77 -8.30
CA GLY A 335 0.94 2.30 -8.92
C GLY A 335 2.04 2.16 -7.87
N PHE A 336 3.28 2.45 -8.25
CA PHE A 336 4.46 2.36 -7.37
C PHE A 336 5.69 3.02 -8.00
N ARG A 337 6.73 3.24 -7.19
CA ARG A 337 8.12 3.43 -7.65
C ARG A 337 9.06 2.47 -6.92
N CYS A 338 10.25 2.24 -7.48
CA CYS A 338 11.26 1.38 -6.85
C CYS A 338 12.41 2.19 -6.22
N VAL A 339 13.17 1.50 -5.38
CA VAL A 339 14.45 1.93 -4.81
C VAL A 339 15.48 0.81 -4.93
N LYS A 340 16.77 1.15 -4.88
CA LYS A 340 17.87 0.18 -4.83
C LYS A 340 18.90 0.59 -3.80
N ASP A 341 19.33 -0.35 -2.98
CA ASP A 341 20.39 -0.14 -2.00
C ASP A 341 21.73 0.19 -2.66
N VAL A 342 22.55 0.95 -1.94
CA VAL A 342 23.90 1.34 -2.37
C VAL A 342 24.90 0.27 -1.91
N GLU A 343 25.71 -0.19 -2.86
CA GLU A 343 26.85 -1.10 -2.67
C GLU A 343 28.08 -0.39 -2.05
#